data_AF-A0A8T4IK49-F1
#
_entry.id   AF-A0A8T4IK49-F1
#
_cell.length_a   1.000
_cell.length_b   1.000
_cell.length_c   1.000
_cell.angle_alpha   90.00
_cell.angle_beta   90.00
_cell.angle_gamma   90.00
#
_symmetry.space_group_name_H-M   'P 1'
#
loop_
_entity.id
_entity.type
_entity.pdbx_description
1 polymer ?
#
loop_
_entity_poly.entity_id
_entity_poly.type
_entity_poly.pdbx_seq_one_letter_code
_entity_poly.pdbx_strand_id
1 'polypeptide(L)'
;MAEGGGDHRTPEAEADEPPTDAALSADHGADRDRRPVDGEEAEALGHGHERGRRRGGLAAAVAVWAATRAVLLLCVFKVFTLPGPDVTSDISVIYRGWFEVLRTGTFPFDDVTWQYPPAAALAVLSPGALPLDYASAFFVLACATDAVAFGLLLYGGARPGGRRAGAWAWVAGVPLLGPTAYARYDLMVTAVAVAALLAAARHPRAAGALAAFGAMLKVWPVLLLLGMPRGRWTRRSWVTALVTVLV
;
A
#
# COMPACT_ATOMS: atom_id res chain seq x y z
N MET A 1 -64.74 -6.80 -64.83
CA MET A 1 -64.45 -8.15 -64.31
C MET A 1 -64.65 -8.09 -62.80
N ALA A 2 -65.77 -8.66 -62.32
CA ALA A 2 -66.23 -8.95 -60.93
C ALA A 2 -66.18 -7.81 -59.87
N GLU A 3 -67.27 -7.28 -59.31
CA GLU A 3 -68.31 -7.89 -58.41
C GLU A 3 -67.71 -8.56 -57.15
N GLY A 4 -68.16 -8.35 -55.91
CA GLY A 4 -69.28 -7.57 -55.36
C GLY A 4 -69.48 -7.83 -53.84
N GLY A 5 -70.43 -7.10 -53.22
CA GLY A 5 -71.13 -7.35 -51.92
C GLY A 5 -70.32 -7.25 -50.62
N GLY A 6 -70.77 -6.66 -49.50
CA GLY A 6 -72.08 -6.15 -49.10
C GLY A 6 -72.56 -6.89 -47.85
N ASP A 7 -72.58 -6.24 -46.67
CA ASP A 7 -73.49 -6.64 -45.57
C ASP A 7 -73.86 -5.46 -44.63
N HIS A 8 -75.06 -4.94 -44.89
CA HIS A 8 -76.16 -4.56 -44.01
C HIS A 8 -76.06 -4.70 -42.46
N ARG A 9 -76.28 -3.60 -41.71
CA ARG A 9 -77.48 -3.28 -40.87
C ARG A 9 -77.18 -2.25 -39.75
N THR A 10 -78.04 -1.22 -39.73
CA THR A 10 -78.37 -0.22 -38.67
C THR A 10 -79.14 -0.88 -37.48
N PRO A 11 -79.57 -0.21 -36.37
CA PRO A 11 -79.76 1.24 -36.12
C PRO A 11 -79.47 1.79 -34.69
N GLU A 12 -79.61 3.12 -34.57
CA GLU A 12 -80.14 3.99 -33.48
C GLU A 12 -80.28 3.50 -32.02
N ALA A 13 -79.89 4.38 -31.07
CA ALA A 13 -80.62 4.81 -29.85
C ALA A 13 -79.61 5.38 -28.83
N GLU A 14 -79.67 6.67 -28.46
CA GLU A 14 -80.40 7.20 -27.29
C GLU A 14 -79.45 7.32 -26.07
N ALA A 15 -78.87 8.51 -25.85
CA ALA A 15 -79.31 9.52 -24.87
C ALA A 15 -79.25 9.01 -23.42
N ASP A 16 -78.29 9.52 -22.62
CA ASP A 16 -78.60 10.07 -21.29
C ASP A 16 -77.38 10.77 -20.65
N GLU A 17 -77.59 12.01 -20.22
CA GLU A 17 -76.79 12.82 -19.29
C GLU A 17 -77.83 13.61 -18.47
N PRO A 18 -77.60 14.09 -17.23
CA PRO A 18 -76.86 13.63 -16.04
C PRO A 18 -77.84 13.49 -14.81
N PRO A 19 -77.38 13.44 -13.54
CA PRO A 19 -77.34 14.71 -12.77
C PRO A 19 -76.24 14.85 -11.68
N THR A 20 -75.74 16.09 -11.58
CA THR A 20 -75.57 17.01 -10.42
C THR A 20 -75.16 16.54 -9.01
N ASP A 21 -74.13 17.25 -8.48
CA ASP A 21 -73.81 17.67 -7.10
C ASP A 21 -74.29 16.84 -5.89
N ALA A 22 -73.35 16.50 -4.99
CA ALA A 22 -73.30 17.10 -3.65
C ALA A 22 -72.19 16.50 -2.78
N ALA A 23 -71.64 17.36 -1.93
CA ALA A 23 -70.54 17.15 -1.00
C ALA A 23 -70.81 16.10 0.10
N LEU A 24 -69.76 15.35 0.43
CA LEU A 24 -69.53 14.69 1.72
C LEU A 24 -68.01 14.87 2.00
N SER A 25 -67.62 15.85 2.81
CA SER A 25 -67.42 15.70 4.25
C SER A 25 -66.26 14.78 4.62
N ALA A 26 -65.14 15.44 4.96
CA ALA A 26 -64.13 15.06 5.96
C ALA A 26 -63.45 13.69 5.85
N ASP A 27 -62.16 13.71 5.52
CA ASP A 27 -61.22 12.77 6.13
C ASP A 27 -59.97 13.49 6.67
N HIS A 28 -59.63 13.09 7.87
CA HIS A 28 -58.57 13.56 8.75
C HIS A 28 -57.22 13.04 8.22
N GLY A 29 -56.31 13.92 7.83
CA GLY A 29 -54.97 13.54 7.39
C GLY A 29 -53.93 14.58 7.79
N ALA A 30 -53.51 14.54 9.05
CA ALA A 30 -52.32 15.23 9.50
C ALA A 30 -51.09 14.65 8.79
N ASP A 31 -50.54 15.35 7.79
CA ASP A 31 -49.17 15.12 7.30
C ASP A 31 -48.39 16.45 7.36
N ARG A 32 -48.20 16.92 8.60
CA ARG A 32 -47.22 17.96 8.95
C ARG A 32 -46.42 17.47 10.16
N ASP A 33 -45.68 16.37 10.00
CA ASP A 33 -44.41 16.19 10.72
C ASP A 33 -43.62 15.04 10.08
N ARG A 34 -43.14 15.23 8.84
CA ARG A 34 -42.00 14.42 8.38
C ARG A 34 -40.80 14.88 9.21
N ARG A 35 -40.47 14.13 10.26
CA ARG A 35 -39.13 14.15 10.85
C ARG A 35 -38.24 13.14 10.11
N PRO A 36 -37.43 13.56 9.11
CA PRO A 36 -36.22 12.82 8.79
C PRO A 36 -35.18 13.23 9.85
N VAL A 37 -35.19 12.61 11.03
CA VAL A 37 -34.17 12.92 12.06
C VAL A 37 -33.57 11.65 12.66
N ASP A 38 -34.37 10.61 12.87
CA ASP A 38 -33.88 9.40 13.55
C ASP A 38 -32.86 8.59 12.71
N GLY A 39 -32.99 8.62 11.37
CA GLY A 39 -32.08 7.92 10.46
C GLY A 39 -30.74 8.62 10.26
N GLU A 40 -30.75 9.95 10.09
CA GLU A 40 -29.53 10.74 9.88
C GLU A 40 -28.69 10.83 11.16
N GLU A 41 -29.32 10.93 12.34
CA GLU A 41 -28.61 10.92 13.63
C GLU A 41 -27.99 9.55 13.92
N ALA A 42 -28.70 8.45 13.65
CA ALA A 42 -28.16 7.10 13.82
C ALA A 42 -26.99 6.82 12.85
N GLU A 43 -27.07 7.26 11.60
CA GLU A 43 -25.98 7.14 10.64
C GLU A 43 -24.77 8.02 11.02
N ALA A 44 -25.01 9.25 11.50
CA ALA A 44 -23.95 10.14 11.96
C ALA A 44 -23.20 9.60 13.19
N LEU A 45 -23.92 9.02 14.15
CA LEU A 45 -23.34 8.37 15.33
C LEU A 45 -22.52 7.12 14.95
N GLY A 46 -23.02 6.31 14.02
CA GLY A 46 -22.29 5.14 13.48
C GLY A 46 -21.00 5.53 12.76
N HIS A 47 -21.04 6.56 11.91
CA HIS A 47 -19.84 7.08 11.22
C HIS A 47 -18.80 7.66 12.19
N GLY A 48 -19.25 8.30 13.29
CA GLY A 48 -18.37 8.80 14.35
C GLY A 48 -17.62 7.68 15.07
N HIS A 49 -18.33 6.61 15.45
CA HIS A 49 -17.74 5.46 16.14
C HIS A 49 -16.72 4.71 15.26
N GLU A 50 -17.03 4.52 13.96
CA GLU A 50 -16.09 3.88 13.02
C GLU A 50 -14.83 4.72 12.79
N ARG A 51 -14.97 6.04 12.65
CA ARG A 51 -13.82 6.95 12.51
C ARG A 51 -12.95 6.93 13.77
N GLY A 52 -13.56 6.93 14.96
CA GLY A 52 -12.85 6.81 16.24
C GLY A 52 -12.04 5.51 16.35
N ARG A 53 -12.67 4.37 16.03
CA ARG A 53 -12.01 3.05 16.05
C ARG A 53 -10.86 2.96 15.03
N ARG A 54 -11.04 3.51 13.83
CA ARG A 54 -9.98 3.55 12.79
C ARG A 54 -8.79 4.42 13.19
N ARG A 55 -9.03 5.56 13.87
CA ARG A 55 -7.99 6.44 14.39
C ARG A 55 -7.24 5.80 15.55
N GLY A 56 -7.95 5.21 16.51
CA GLY A 56 -7.33 4.48 17.63
C GLY A 56 -6.42 3.34 17.18
N GLY A 57 -6.88 2.54 16.20
CA GLY A 57 -6.05 1.46 15.65
C GLY A 57 -4.83 1.94 14.86
N LEU A 58 -4.86 3.16 14.29
CA LEU A 58 -3.69 3.74 13.62
C LEU A 58 -2.67 4.23 14.65
N ALA A 59 -3.14 4.97 15.66
CA ALA A 59 -2.29 5.45 16.76
C ALA A 59 -1.60 4.28 17.47
N ALA A 60 -2.33 3.19 17.74
CA ALA A 60 -1.75 1.98 18.32
C ALA A 60 -0.66 1.37 17.42
N ALA A 61 -0.91 1.24 16.11
CA ALA A 61 0.09 0.70 15.18
C ALA A 61 1.36 1.57 15.13
N VAL A 62 1.21 2.89 15.09
CA VAL A 62 2.33 3.85 15.09
C VAL A 62 3.11 3.78 16.41
N ALA A 63 2.40 3.72 17.55
CA ALA A 63 3.04 3.63 18.86
C ALA A 63 3.85 2.34 19.02
N VAL A 64 3.28 1.20 18.63
CA VAL A 64 3.99 -0.10 18.70
C VAL A 64 5.15 -0.14 17.72
N TRP A 65 4.98 0.40 16.50
CA TRP A 65 6.08 0.56 15.56
C TRP A 65 7.22 1.38 16.19
N ALA A 66 6.92 2.57 16.69
CA ALA A 66 7.92 3.46 17.27
C ALA A 66 8.65 2.82 18.46
N ALA A 67 7.91 2.17 19.37
CA ALA A 67 8.48 1.49 20.53
C ALA A 67 9.43 0.34 20.11
N THR A 68 9.00 -0.51 19.18
CA THR A 68 9.83 -1.63 18.70
C THR A 68 11.07 -1.15 17.96
N ARG A 69 10.98 -0.06 17.18
CA ARG A 69 12.12 0.51 16.46
C ARG A 69 13.08 1.23 17.38
N ALA A 70 12.58 1.90 18.42
CA ALA A 70 13.42 2.44 19.47
C ALA A 70 14.27 1.34 20.12
N VAL A 71 13.69 0.18 20.44
CA VAL A 71 14.46 -0.96 20.97
C VAL A 71 15.52 -1.45 19.97
N LEU A 72 15.18 -1.63 18.69
CA LEU A 72 16.15 -2.03 17.67
C LEU A 72 17.29 -1.01 17.52
N LEU A 73 16.98 0.28 17.53
CA LEU A 73 17.96 1.36 17.51
C LEU A 73 18.89 1.29 18.72
N LEU A 74 18.33 1.15 19.93
CA LEU A 74 19.12 0.97 21.14
C LEU A 74 20.04 -0.25 21.05
N CYS A 75 19.63 -1.32 20.37
CA CYS A 75 20.49 -2.47 20.12
C CYS A 75 21.62 -2.20 19.12
N VAL A 76 21.33 -1.62 17.95
CA VAL A 76 22.37 -1.36 16.93
C VAL A 76 23.34 -0.26 17.35
N PHE A 77 22.90 0.68 18.21
CA PHE A 77 23.76 1.65 18.88
C PHE A 77 24.44 1.12 20.15
N LYS A 78 24.30 -0.18 20.45
CA LYS A 78 24.99 -0.85 21.57
C LYS A 78 24.65 -0.30 22.96
N VAL A 79 23.50 0.36 23.12
CA VAL A 79 22.97 0.71 24.44
C VAL A 79 22.53 -0.56 25.17
N PHE A 80 21.94 -1.52 24.43
CA PHE A 80 21.66 -2.87 24.90
C PHE A 80 22.26 -3.90 23.95
N THR A 81 23.02 -4.86 24.47
CA THR A 81 23.58 -5.95 23.67
C THR A 81 22.81 -7.23 23.92
N LEU A 82 22.38 -7.89 22.83
CA LEU A 82 21.83 -9.23 22.89
C LEU A 82 22.96 -10.26 22.86
N PRO A 83 22.82 -11.41 23.53
CA PRO A 83 23.80 -12.50 23.44
C PRO A 83 23.95 -12.99 21.99
N GLY A 84 25.19 -13.24 21.54
CA GLY A 84 25.49 -13.78 20.22
C GLY A 84 26.48 -12.94 19.42
N PRO A 85 26.71 -13.29 18.14
CA PRO A 85 27.64 -12.57 17.26
C PRO A 85 27.24 -11.11 17.04
N ASP A 86 28.23 -10.24 16.92
CA ASP A 86 28.02 -8.84 16.62
C ASP A 86 27.71 -8.60 15.14
N VAL A 87 26.43 -8.62 14.78
CA VAL A 87 25.98 -8.34 13.42
C VAL A 87 26.21 -6.90 12.97
N THR A 88 26.41 -5.94 13.88
CA THR A 88 26.67 -4.54 13.51
C THR A 88 28.08 -4.32 12.95
N SER A 89 28.99 -5.27 13.21
CA SER A 89 30.34 -5.26 12.64
C SER A 89 30.34 -5.35 11.11
N ASP A 90 29.33 -6.00 10.50
CA ASP A 90 29.14 -5.99 9.04
C ASP A 90 29.03 -4.55 8.52
N ILE A 91 28.35 -3.66 9.26
CA ILE A 91 28.17 -2.27 8.83
C ILE A 91 29.44 -1.45 9.04
N SER A 92 30.06 -1.56 10.20
CA SER A 92 31.23 -0.74 10.56
C SER A 92 32.52 -1.20 9.88
N VAL A 93 32.62 -2.48 9.48
CA VAL A 93 33.81 -3.06 8.86
C VAL A 93 33.57 -3.31 7.37
N ILE A 94 32.66 -4.23 7.03
CA ILE A 94 32.49 -4.71 5.65
C ILE A 94 31.88 -3.62 4.77
N TYR A 95 30.73 -3.07 5.16
CA TYR A 95 30.03 -2.07 4.36
C TYR A 95 30.82 -0.76 4.32
N ARG A 96 31.50 -0.40 5.42
CA ARG A 96 32.40 0.75 5.42
C ARG A 96 33.56 0.55 4.46
N GLY A 97 34.16 -0.65 4.43
CA GLY A 97 35.20 -1.00 3.47
C GLY A 97 34.71 -0.84 2.02
N TRP A 98 33.56 -1.42 1.69
CA TRP A 98 32.94 -1.24 0.38
C TRP A 98 32.66 0.23 0.06
N PHE A 99 32.15 1.00 1.03
CA PHE A 99 31.91 2.43 0.85
C PHE A 99 33.18 3.20 0.46
N GLU A 100 34.31 2.93 1.12
CA GLU A 100 35.58 3.60 0.82
C GLU A 100 36.13 3.26 -0.56
N VAL A 101 35.84 2.08 -1.10
CA VAL A 101 36.17 1.72 -2.48
C VAL A 101 35.18 2.35 -3.46
N LEU A 102 33.87 2.20 -3.21
CA LEU A 102 32.81 2.70 -4.10
C LEU A 102 32.88 4.22 -4.30
N ARG A 103 33.25 4.98 -3.26
CA ARG A 103 33.37 6.43 -3.36
C ARG A 103 34.49 6.90 -4.30
N THR A 104 35.42 6.02 -4.68
CA THR A 104 36.46 6.33 -5.68
C THR A 104 35.96 6.16 -7.11
N GLY A 105 34.73 5.64 -7.29
CA GLY A 105 34.14 5.35 -8.59
C GLY A 105 34.43 3.95 -9.11
N THR A 106 34.99 3.07 -8.27
CA THR A 106 35.28 1.66 -8.62
C THR A 106 34.51 0.69 -7.73
N PHE A 107 34.15 -0.47 -8.27
CA PHE A 107 33.56 -1.55 -7.47
C PHE A 107 34.66 -2.37 -6.79
N PRO A 108 34.41 -2.94 -5.59
CA PRO A 108 35.36 -3.81 -4.90
C PRO A 108 35.40 -5.21 -5.55
N PHE A 109 35.91 -5.30 -6.78
CA PHE A 109 35.87 -6.52 -7.60
C PHE A 109 36.77 -7.66 -7.07
N ASP A 110 37.83 -7.33 -6.35
CA ASP A 110 38.73 -8.31 -5.72
C ASP A 110 38.21 -8.81 -4.35
N ASP A 111 37.14 -8.21 -3.82
CA ASP A 111 36.55 -8.62 -2.55
C ASP A 111 35.48 -9.69 -2.77
N VAL A 112 35.78 -10.91 -2.36
CA VAL A 112 34.86 -12.07 -2.45
C VAL A 112 33.55 -11.88 -1.68
N THR A 113 33.48 -10.92 -0.76
CA THR A 113 32.27 -10.60 -0.01
C THR A 113 31.33 -9.69 -0.80
N TRP A 114 31.81 -9.00 -1.83
CA TRP A 114 30.97 -8.22 -2.74
C TRP A 114 30.33 -9.13 -3.81
N GLN A 115 29.06 -9.46 -3.63
CA GLN A 115 28.31 -10.37 -4.51
C GLN A 115 27.00 -9.76 -5.01
N TYR A 116 26.93 -8.43 -5.00
CA TYR A 116 25.69 -7.71 -5.25
C TYR A 116 25.66 -7.04 -6.63
N PRO A 117 24.48 -6.89 -7.24
CA PRO A 117 24.37 -6.17 -8.50
C PRO A 117 24.68 -4.68 -8.33
N PRO A 118 24.94 -3.93 -9.44
CA PRO A 118 25.53 -2.60 -9.36
C PRO A 118 24.75 -1.58 -8.52
N ALA A 119 23.41 -1.63 -8.52
CA ALA A 119 22.62 -0.65 -7.77
C ALA A 119 22.72 -0.84 -6.25
N ALA A 120 23.22 -1.97 -5.75
CA ALA A 120 23.53 -2.14 -4.32
C ALA A 120 24.51 -1.08 -3.81
N ALA A 121 25.36 -0.54 -4.69
CA ALA A 121 26.22 0.60 -4.38
C ALA A 121 25.44 1.81 -3.86
N LEU A 122 24.19 2.04 -4.29
CA LEU A 122 23.37 3.15 -3.80
C LEU A 122 23.08 3.02 -2.30
N ALA A 123 22.75 1.81 -1.85
CA ALA A 123 22.50 1.55 -0.43
C ALA A 123 23.77 1.76 0.41
N VAL A 124 24.91 1.30 -0.09
CA VAL A 124 26.22 1.40 0.58
C VAL A 124 26.78 2.83 0.54
N LEU A 125 26.55 3.60 -0.52
CA LEU A 125 27.02 4.98 -0.66
C LEU A 125 26.14 5.99 0.09
N SER A 126 24.84 5.72 0.23
CA SER A 126 23.87 6.65 0.82
C SER A 126 24.22 7.18 2.22
N PRO A 127 24.85 6.44 3.15
CA PRO A 127 25.24 6.97 4.46
C PRO A 127 26.21 8.15 4.35
N GLY A 128 27.02 8.22 3.29
CA GLY A 128 27.94 9.33 3.03
C GLY A 128 27.26 10.67 2.75
N ALA A 129 25.95 10.69 2.54
CA ALA A 129 25.17 11.93 2.37
C ALA A 129 24.77 12.58 3.70
N LEU A 130 24.96 11.90 4.84
CA LEU A 130 24.61 12.39 6.16
C LEU A 130 25.84 12.89 6.93
N PRO A 131 25.71 13.94 7.76
CA PRO A 131 26.80 14.47 8.58
C PRO A 131 26.99 13.65 9.86
N LEU A 132 27.13 12.34 9.74
CA LEU A 132 27.28 11.38 10.84
C LEU A 132 28.43 10.41 10.53
N ASP A 133 28.88 9.63 11.52
CA ASP A 133 29.70 8.47 11.22
C ASP A 133 28.90 7.45 10.39
N TYR A 134 29.63 6.60 9.65
CA TYR A 134 29.02 5.72 8.65
C TYR A 134 28.00 4.75 9.22
N ALA A 135 28.28 4.14 10.38
CA ALA A 135 27.39 3.16 10.97
C ALA A 135 26.11 3.83 11.48
N SER A 136 26.25 4.96 12.19
CA SER A 136 25.10 5.75 12.63
C SER A 136 24.26 6.24 11.47
N ALA A 137 24.89 6.78 10.42
CA ALA A 137 24.21 7.21 9.20
C ALA A 137 23.43 6.06 8.55
N PHE A 138 24.04 4.87 8.47
CA PHE A 138 23.40 3.69 7.93
C PHE A 138 22.16 3.28 8.74
N PHE A 139 22.26 3.21 10.07
CA PHE A 139 21.13 2.83 10.93
C PHE A 139 19.99 3.85 10.88
N VAL A 140 20.31 5.14 10.77
CA VAL A 140 19.31 6.20 10.57
C VAL A 140 18.60 6.04 9.22
N LEU A 141 19.34 5.75 8.14
CA LEU A 141 18.74 5.51 6.82
C LEU A 141 17.90 4.22 6.79
N ALA A 142 18.35 3.16 7.48
CA ALA A 142 17.57 1.95 7.65
C ALA A 142 16.24 2.25 8.38
N CYS A 143 16.29 3.00 9.47
CA CYS A 143 15.11 3.45 10.22
C CYS A 143 14.15 4.29 9.36
N ALA A 144 14.68 5.26 8.62
CA ALA A 144 13.89 6.07 7.71
C ALA A 144 13.21 5.21 6.64
N THR A 145 13.93 4.22 6.10
CA THR A 145 13.39 3.32 5.08
C THR A 145 12.34 2.35 5.64
N ASP A 146 12.52 1.86 6.87
CA ASP A 146 11.49 1.13 7.63
C ASP A 146 10.22 1.96 7.82
N ALA A 147 10.37 3.24 8.17
CA ALA A 147 9.26 4.15 8.33
C ALA A 147 8.50 4.37 7.01
N VAL A 148 9.22 4.48 5.89
CA VAL A 148 8.62 4.55 4.54
C VAL A 148 7.85 3.27 4.22
N ALA A 149 8.45 2.10 4.43
CA ALA A 149 7.79 0.82 4.19
C ALA A 149 6.52 0.65 5.05
N PHE A 150 6.60 1.01 6.33
CA PHE A 150 5.46 1.00 7.24
C PHE A 150 4.36 1.97 6.79
N GLY A 151 4.72 3.20 6.41
CA GLY A 151 3.80 4.20 5.88
C GLY A 151 3.10 3.74 4.59
N LEU A 152 3.84 3.09 3.69
CA LEU A 152 3.28 2.48 2.48
C LEU A 152 2.25 1.39 2.80
N LEU A 153 2.54 0.53 3.77
CA LEU A 153 1.61 -0.54 4.21
C LEU A 153 0.36 0.03 4.89
N LEU A 154 0.51 1.08 5.71
CA LEU A 154 -0.63 1.79 6.30
C LEU A 154 -1.50 2.43 5.22
N TYR A 155 -0.88 3.09 4.25
CA TYR A 155 -1.55 3.71 3.11
C TYR A 155 -2.30 2.66 2.27
N GLY A 156 -1.65 1.53 1.94
CA GLY A 156 -2.27 0.41 1.24
C GLY A 156 -3.46 -0.18 2.00
N GLY A 157 -3.32 -0.36 3.31
CA GLY A 157 -4.36 -0.89 4.20
C GLY A 157 -5.53 0.06 4.46
N ALA A 158 -5.38 1.37 4.17
CA ALA A 158 -6.43 2.37 4.32
C ALA A 158 -7.32 2.51 3.07
N ARG A 159 -6.92 1.95 1.93
CA ARG A 159 -7.70 1.99 0.68
C ARG A 159 -8.99 1.15 0.79
N PRO A 160 -10.02 1.42 -0.04
CA PRO A 160 -11.23 0.58 -0.11
C PRO A 160 -10.87 -0.89 -0.36
N GLY A 161 -11.41 -1.80 0.47
CA GLY A 161 -11.08 -3.23 0.45
C GLY A 161 -9.72 -3.61 1.05
N GLY A 162 -8.92 -2.63 1.50
CA GLY A 162 -7.63 -2.84 2.14
C GLY A 162 -7.75 -3.33 3.59
N ARG A 163 -6.75 -4.10 4.05
CA ARG A 163 -6.64 -4.57 5.44
C ARG A 163 -5.31 -4.11 6.03
N ARG A 164 -5.33 -3.69 7.29
CA ARG A 164 -4.10 -3.30 8.04
C ARG A 164 -3.24 -4.49 8.47
N ALA A 165 -3.59 -5.72 8.06
CA ALA A 165 -2.85 -6.92 8.40
C ALA A 165 -1.38 -6.86 7.95
N GLY A 166 -1.11 -6.30 6.76
CA GLY A 166 0.28 -6.13 6.29
C GLY A 166 1.09 -5.18 7.16
N ALA A 167 0.49 -4.08 7.63
CA ALA A 167 1.15 -3.15 8.56
C ALA A 167 1.45 -3.81 9.91
N TRP A 168 0.52 -4.60 10.46
CA TRP A 168 0.75 -5.34 11.70
C TRP A 168 1.78 -6.46 11.55
N ALA A 169 1.77 -7.18 10.43
CA ALA A 169 2.79 -8.16 10.10
C ALA A 169 4.18 -7.51 10.02
N TRP A 170 4.28 -6.30 9.50
CA TRP A 170 5.52 -5.52 9.46
C TRP A 170 5.97 -5.03 10.85
N VAL A 171 5.02 -4.54 11.65
CA VAL A 171 5.28 -4.08 13.02
C VAL A 171 5.81 -5.21 13.88
N ALA A 172 5.23 -6.41 13.77
CA ALA A 172 5.68 -7.58 14.52
C ALA A 172 6.91 -8.27 13.89
N GLY A 173 6.94 -8.43 12.56
CA GLY A 173 7.95 -9.23 11.87
C GLY A 173 9.36 -8.64 11.91
N VAL A 174 9.50 -7.33 11.69
CA VAL A 174 10.82 -6.67 11.68
C VAL A 174 11.56 -6.82 13.02
N PRO A 175 10.98 -6.51 14.19
CA PRO A 175 11.69 -6.69 15.46
C PRO A 175 11.97 -8.15 15.81
N LEU A 176 11.21 -9.12 15.29
CA LEU A 176 11.51 -10.55 15.47
C LEU A 176 12.82 -10.97 14.78
N LEU A 177 13.28 -10.23 13.77
CA LEU A 177 14.59 -10.45 13.16
C LEU A 177 15.75 -9.90 14.01
N GLY A 178 15.43 -9.13 15.06
CA GLY A 178 16.41 -8.51 15.94
C GLY A 178 17.27 -7.44 15.24
N PRO A 179 18.45 -7.11 15.80
CA PRO A 179 19.35 -6.07 15.28
C PRO A 179 19.79 -6.33 13.84
N THR A 180 19.77 -7.59 13.40
CA THR A 180 20.08 -8.00 12.01
C THR A 180 19.22 -7.28 10.98
N ALA A 181 17.96 -6.92 11.31
CA ALA A 181 17.12 -6.16 10.38
C ALA A 181 17.69 -4.78 10.03
N TYR A 182 18.41 -4.16 10.97
CA TYR A 182 19.02 -2.83 10.81
C TYR A 182 20.50 -2.91 10.48
N ALA A 183 21.15 -4.05 10.73
CA ALA A 183 22.53 -4.33 10.33
C ALA A 183 22.65 -4.94 8.92
N ARG A 184 21.62 -4.78 8.08
CA ARG A 184 21.61 -5.20 6.67
C ARG A 184 20.86 -4.20 5.81
N TYR A 185 21.33 -3.98 4.58
CA TYR A 185 20.62 -3.10 3.64
C TYR A 185 19.34 -3.74 3.07
N ASP A 186 19.05 -4.99 3.42
CA ASP A 186 17.84 -5.73 3.03
C ASP A 186 16.55 -4.96 3.35
N LEU A 187 16.54 -4.13 4.40
CA LEU A 187 15.38 -3.28 4.72
C LEU A 187 15.10 -2.24 3.63
N MET A 188 16.15 -1.68 3.02
CA MET A 188 16.04 -0.75 1.89
C MET A 188 15.49 -1.44 0.64
N VAL A 189 15.99 -2.64 0.35
CA VAL A 189 15.49 -3.49 -0.74
C VAL A 189 14.02 -3.83 -0.53
N THR A 190 13.66 -4.16 0.71
CA THR A 190 12.29 -4.56 1.06
C THR A 190 11.31 -3.41 0.93
N ALA A 191 11.71 -2.16 1.24
CA ALA A 191 10.85 -1.01 1.00
C ALA A 191 10.53 -0.81 -0.49
N VAL A 192 11.52 -1.02 -1.38
CA VAL A 192 11.30 -1.02 -2.84
C VAL A 192 10.35 -2.15 -3.26
N ALA A 193 10.53 -3.35 -2.69
CA ALA A 193 9.65 -4.49 -2.94
C ALA A 193 8.20 -4.24 -2.49
N VAL A 194 7.99 -3.62 -1.31
CA VAL A 194 6.68 -3.20 -0.81
C VAL A 194 6.04 -2.17 -1.75
N ALA A 195 6.81 -1.19 -2.21
CA ALA A 195 6.33 -0.22 -3.20
C ALA A 195 5.92 -0.91 -4.51
N ALA A 196 6.70 -1.87 -5.00
CA ALA A 196 6.39 -2.66 -6.20
C ALA A 196 5.07 -3.44 -6.03
N LEU A 197 4.88 -4.12 -4.89
CA LEU A 197 3.67 -4.86 -4.55
C LEU A 197 2.42 -3.96 -4.53
N LEU A 198 2.52 -2.78 -3.91
CA LEU A 198 1.40 -1.84 -3.86
C LEU A 198 1.11 -1.20 -5.23
N ALA A 199 2.14 -0.99 -6.05
CA ALA A 199 2.00 -0.54 -7.42
C ALA A 199 1.37 -1.61 -8.31
N ALA A 200 1.63 -2.90 -8.06
CA ALA A 200 1.13 -4.03 -8.85
C ALA A 200 -0.40 -4.10 -8.92
N ALA A 201 -1.13 -3.47 -7.99
CA ALA A 201 -2.59 -3.41 -7.99
C ALA A 201 -3.18 -2.40 -8.99
N ARG A 202 -2.43 -1.40 -9.44
CA ARG A 202 -2.96 -0.29 -10.28
C ARG A 202 -2.04 0.13 -11.44
N HIS A 203 -0.73 -0.06 -11.28
CA HIS A 203 0.30 0.49 -12.15
C HIS A 203 1.32 -0.61 -12.50
N PRO A 204 0.99 -1.53 -13.42
CA PRO A 204 1.86 -2.66 -13.75
C PRO A 204 3.25 -2.21 -14.24
N ARG A 205 3.34 -1.06 -14.93
CA ARG A 205 4.61 -0.48 -15.38
C ARG A 205 5.51 -0.09 -14.21
N ALA A 206 4.97 0.65 -13.24
CA ALA A 206 5.70 1.07 -12.04
C ALA A 206 6.09 -0.16 -11.19
N ALA A 207 5.20 -1.15 -11.07
CA ALA A 207 5.52 -2.41 -10.40
C ALA A 207 6.70 -3.13 -11.08
N GLY A 208 6.72 -3.19 -12.41
CA GLY A 208 7.81 -3.77 -13.19
C GLY A 208 9.14 -3.04 -13.00
N ALA A 209 9.12 -1.71 -13.09
CA ALA A 209 10.30 -0.88 -12.89
C ALA A 209 10.86 -0.99 -11.47
N LEU A 210 10.00 -0.96 -10.45
CA LEU A 210 10.41 -1.12 -9.05
C LEU A 210 10.94 -2.54 -8.76
N ALA A 211 10.34 -3.57 -9.34
CA ALA A 211 10.83 -4.94 -9.19
C ALA A 211 12.20 -5.14 -9.86
N ALA A 212 12.42 -4.56 -11.04
CA ALA A 212 13.72 -4.57 -11.73
C ALA A 212 14.78 -3.75 -11.00
N PHE A 213 14.44 -2.53 -10.58
CA PHE A 213 15.33 -1.72 -9.75
C PHE A 213 15.68 -2.45 -8.45
N GLY A 214 14.68 -3.05 -7.79
CA GLY A 214 14.88 -3.92 -6.64
C GLY A 214 15.81 -5.09 -6.94
N ALA A 215 15.66 -5.74 -8.09
CA ALA A 215 16.54 -6.82 -8.55
C ALA A 215 17.99 -6.37 -8.75
N MET A 216 18.21 -5.12 -9.17
CA MET A 216 19.55 -4.52 -9.27
C MET A 216 20.13 -4.12 -7.91
N LEU A 217 19.31 -3.94 -6.88
CA LEU A 217 19.78 -3.78 -5.48
C LEU A 217 20.15 -5.14 -4.86
N LYS A 218 19.31 -6.14 -5.12
CA LYS A 218 19.46 -7.53 -4.67
C LYS A 218 18.51 -8.39 -5.48
N VAL A 219 18.90 -9.59 -5.90
CA VAL A 219 18.15 -10.33 -6.93
C VAL A 219 16.68 -10.65 -6.58
N TRP A 220 16.36 -10.93 -5.31
CA TRP A 220 15.07 -11.53 -4.92
C TRP A 220 13.77 -10.73 -5.27
N PRO A 221 13.71 -9.38 -5.33
CA PRO A 221 12.49 -8.66 -5.70
C PRO A 221 12.00 -8.96 -7.13
N VAL A 222 12.84 -9.53 -8.02
CA VAL A 222 12.39 -10.00 -9.33
C VAL A 222 11.27 -11.04 -9.22
N LEU A 223 11.25 -11.82 -8.13
CA LEU A 223 10.24 -12.85 -7.87
C LEU A 223 8.83 -12.27 -7.74
N LEU A 224 8.69 -10.98 -7.42
CA LEU A 224 7.40 -10.30 -7.38
C LEU A 224 6.69 -10.32 -8.74
N LEU A 225 7.44 -10.35 -9.85
CA LEU A 225 6.88 -10.41 -11.20
C LEU A 225 6.15 -11.71 -11.48
N LEU A 226 6.47 -12.80 -10.76
CA LEU A 226 5.80 -14.09 -10.88
C LEU A 226 4.37 -14.05 -10.33
N GLY A 227 4.08 -13.13 -9.40
CA GLY A 227 2.76 -12.94 -8.80
C GLY A 227 1.80 -12.06 -9.61
N MET A 228 2.22 -11.55 -10.78
CA MET A 228 1.40 -10.63 -11.58
C MET A 228 0.20 -11.33 -12.24
N PRO A 229 -0.98 -10.66 -12.33
CA PRO A 229 -2.11 -11.20 -13.07
C PRO A 229 -1.77 -11.48 -14.54
N ARG A 230 -2.28 -12.60 -15.07
CA ARG A 230 -2.06 -13.02 -16.46
C ARG A 230 -2.53 -11.94 -17.47
N GLY A 231 -1.92 -11.96 -18.65
CA GLY A 231 -2.30 -11.10 -19.77
C GLY A 231 -1.58 -9.76 -19.79
N ARG A 232 -2.31 -8.67 -20.06
CA ARG A 232 -1.73 -7.34 -20.34
C ARG A 232 -0.92 -6.77 -19.17
N TRP A 233 -1.26 -7.13 -17.93
CA TRP A 233 -0.57 -6.67 -16.72
C TRP A 233 0.82 -7.30 -16.62
N THR A 234 0.91 -8.63 -16.69
CA THR A 234 2.18 -9.36 -16.80
C THR A 234 3.05 -8.78 -17.91
N ARG A 235 2.54 -8.69 -19.15
CA ARG A 235 3.36 -8.18 -20.27
C ARG A 235 3.91 -6.77 -20.01
N ARG A 236 3.10 -5.86 -19.47
CA ARG A 236 3.55 -4.49 -19.16
C ARG A 236 4.62 -4.46 -18.07
N SER A 237 4.47 -5.26 -17.01
CA SER A 237 5.44 -5.33 -15.92
C SER A 237 6.77 -5.95 -16.35
N TRP A 238 6.73 -7.02 -17.13
CA TRP A 238 7.93 -7.66 -17.65
C TRP A 238 8.68 -6.79 -18.67
N VAL A 239 7.96 -6.09 -19.55
CA VAL A 239 8.58 -5.15 -20.51
C VAL A 239 9.24 -3.99 -19.78
N THR A 240 8.57 -3.37 -18.81
CA THR A 240 9.20 -2.27 -18.07
C THR A 240 10.36 -2.76 -17.21
N ALA A 241 10.27 -3.96 -16.64
CA ALA A 241 11.39 -4.56 -15.92
C ALA A 241 12.62 -4.71 -16.83
N LEU A 242 12.44 -5.24 -18.05
CA LEU A 242 13.52 -5.37 -19.03
C LEU A 242 14.12 -4.01 -19.40
N VAL A 243 13.28 -3.01 -19.69
CA VAL A 243 13.75 -1.66 -20.02
C VAL A 243 14.52 -1.05 -18.84
N THR A 244 14.06 -1.22 -17.62
CA THR A 244 14.74 -0.68 -16.42
C THR A 244 16.10 -1.31 -16.17
N VAL A 245 16.31 -2.58 -16.51
CA VAL A 245 17.63 -3.22 -16.39
C VAL A 245 18.60 -2.76 -17.50
N LEU A 246 18.07 -2.39 -18.66
CA LEU A 246 18.86 -2.02 -19.84
C LEU A 246 19.29 -0.55 -19.89
N VAL A 247 18.71 0.30 -19.04
CA VAL A 247 18.98 1.74 -18.94
C VAL A 247 19.78 2.02 -17.68
#